data_AF-A0A937PLQ8-F1
#
_entry.id   AF-A0A937PLQ8-F1
#
_cell.length_a   1.000
_cell.length_b   1.000
_cell.length_c   1.000
_cell.angle_alpha   90.00
_cell.angle_beta   90.00
_cell.angle_gamma   90.00
#
_symmetry.space_group_name_H-M   'P 1'
#
loop_
_entity.id
_entity.type
_entity.pdbx_description
1 polymer ?
#
loop_
_entity_poly.entity_id
_entity_poly.type
_entity_poly.pdbx_seq_one_letter_code
_entity_poly.pdbx_strand_id
1 'polypeptide(L)'
;IGAIKESIRRIKEGGAIAIFPEGGRSVEGNIKEGFRGIALLATKAKIPVVPVFMKGADFILGSKSKPINFCKVHVRFGTPILFYGKGLKNYSEITNKIMLAIKGLADNS
;
A
#
# COMPACT_ATOMS: atom_id res chain seq x y z
N ILE A 1 4.99 -17.12 -15.17
CA ILE A 1 3.64 -16.90 -14.59
C ILE A 1 3.56 -15.43 -14.12
N GLY A 2 2.49 -14.68 -14.43
CA GLY A 2 2.46 -13.24 -14.11
C GLY A 2 2.37 -12.97 -12.60
N ALA A 3 3.16 -12.01 -12.09
CA ALA A 3 3.28 -11.71 -10.64
C ALA A 3 1.93 -11.45 -9.94
N ILE A 4 0.98 -10.84 -10.65
CA ILE A 4 -0.39 -10.59 -10.15
C ILE A 4 -1.17 -11.89 -9.92
N LYS A 5 -1.03 -12.87 -10.83
CA LYS A 5 -1.74 -14.15 -10.74
C LYS A 5 -1.25 -14.96 -9.54
N GLU A 6 0.08 -14.96 -9.32
CA GLU A 6 0.69 -15.61 -8.16
C GLU A 6 0.31 -14.92 -6.85
N SER A 7 0.25 -13.59 -6.86
CA SER A 7 -0.20 -12.81 -5.71
C SER A 7 -1.63 -13.18 -5.30
N ILE A 8 -2.55 -13.28 -6.27
CA ILE A 8 -3.93 -13.71 -6.01
C ILE A 8 -3.97 -15.15 -5.46
N ARG A 9 -3.14 -16.06 -5.98
CA ARG A 9 -3.07 -17.44 -5.51
C ARG A 9 -2.69 -17.50 -4.03
N ARG A 10 -1.60 -16.82 -3.64
CA ARG A 10 -1.14 -16.81 -2.24
C ARG A 10 -2.15 -16.19 -1.28
N ILE A 11 -2.84 -15.14 -1.70
CA ILE A 11 -3.92 -14.55 -0.90
C ILE A 11 -5.04 -15.56 -0.67
N LYS A 12 -5.45 -16.30 -1.70
CA LYS A 12 -6.51 -17.31 -1.60
C LYS A 12 -6.15 -18.51 -0.73
N GLU A 13 -4.86 -18.78 -0.56
CA GLU A 13 -4.33 -19.83 0.33
C GLU A 13 -4.24 -19.38 1.80
N GLY A 14 -4.77 -18.20 2.14
CA GLY A 14 -4.74 -17.65 3.50
C GLY A 14 -3.52 -16.78 3.79
N GLY A 15 -2.71 -16.47 2.77
CA GLY A 15 -1.58 -15.56 2.90
C GLY A 15 -1.97 -14.07 2.87
N ALA A 16 -1.02 -13.22 3.22
CA ALA A 16 -1.12 -11.77 3.12
C ALA A 16 -0.08 -11.21 2.15
N ILE A 17 -0.39 -10.09 1.50
CA ILE A 17 0.54 -9.39 0.60
C ILE A 17 0.60 -7.92 0.99
N ALA A 18 1.82 -7.44 1.23
CA ALA A 18 2.11 -6.02 1.40
C ALA A 18 2.52 -5.43 0.05
N ILE A 19 1.91 -4.29 -0.32
CA ILE A 19 2.19 -3.60 -1.58
C ILE A 19 2.42 -2.13 -1.28
N PHE A 20 3.52 -1.59 -1.79
CA PHE A 20 3.76 -0.15 -1.79
C PHE A 20 3.14 0.44 -3.05
N PRO A 21 2.05 1.22 -2.95
CA PRO A 21 1.35 1.76 -4.10
C PRO A 21 2.18 2.67 -4.97
N GLU A 22 3.26 3.24 -4.44
CA GLU A 22 4.13 4.20 -5.13
C GLU A 22 5.30 3.53 -5.89
N GLY A 23 5.47 2.20 -5.72
CA GLY A 23 6.50 1.39 -6.39
C GLY A 23 7.96 1.76 -6.09
N GLY A 24 8.21 2.69 -5.17
CA GLY A 24 9.55 3.10 -4.73
C GLY A 24 9.52 3.72 -3.33
N ARG A 25 10.70 4.08 -2.81
CA ARG A 25 10.81 4.84 -1.54
C ARG A 25 10.39 6.29 -1.79
N SER A 26 9.60 6.87 -0.89
CA SER A 26 9.27 8.30 -0.93
C SER A 26 10.52 9.08 -0.53
N VAL A 27 11.14 9.79 -1.48
CA VAL A 27 12.39 10.53 -1.24
C VAL A 27 12.16 11.83 -0.47
N GLU A 28 10.93 12.34 -0.44
CA GLU A 28 10.60 13.68 0.09
C GLU A 28 9.36 13.69 1.01
N GLY A 29 8.94 12.53 1.55
CA GLY A 29 7.75 12.44 2.41
C GLY A 29 6.40 12.68 1.71
N ASN A 30 6.42 12.94 0.39
CA ASN A 30 5.22 13.10 -0.43
C ASN A 30 4.71 11.75 -0.94
N ILE A 31 3.42 11.49 -0.73
CA ILE A 31 2.72 10.31 -1.24
C ILE A 31 2.44 10.48 -2.75
N LYS A 32 3.12 9.69 -3.59
CA LYS A 32 2.99 9.67 -5.05
C LYS A 32 1.65 9.07 -5.51
N GLU A 33 1.36 9.17 -6.81
CA GLU A 33 0.21 8.46 -7.39
C GLU A 33 0.36 6.94 -7.26
N GLY A 34 -0.73 6.27 -6.90
CA GLY A 34 -0.75 4.83 -6.73
C GLY A 34 -0.78 4.09 -8.06
N PHE A 35 -0.06 2.97 -8.16
CA PHE A 35 -0.14 2.08 -9.30
C PHE A 35 -1.50 1.39 -9.38
N ARG A 36 -2.11 1.45 -10.58
CA ARG A 36 -3.40 0.78 -10.91
C ARG A 36 -3.42 -0.73 -10.64
N GLY A 37 -2.27 -1.38 -10.55
CA GLY A 37 -2.14 -2.81 -10.24
C GLY A 37 -2.76 -3.20 -8.90
N ILE A 38 -2.81 -2.28 -7.93
CA ILE A 38 -3.44 -2.53 -6.62
C ILE A 38 -4.94 -2.63 -6.75
N ALA A 39 -5.58 -1.77 -7.57
CA ALA A 39 -7.01 -1.86 -7.79
C ALA A 39 -7.41 -3.17 -8.47
N LEU A 40 -6.57 -3.71 -9.37
CA LEU A 40 -6.77 -5.02 -9.97
C LEU A 40 -6.71 -6.15 -8.92
N LEU A 41 -5.73 -6.09 -8.00
CA LEU A 41 -5.61 -7.07 -6.92
C LEU A 41 -6.79 -6.99 -5.95
N ALA A 42 -7.13 -5.78 -5.50
CA ALA A 42 -8.24 -5.55 -4.58
C ALA A 42 -9.58 -6.09 -5.12
N THR A 43 -9.87 -5.81 -6.39
CA THR A 43 -11.11 -6.25 -7.04
C THR A 43 -11.13 -7.74 -7.38
N LYS A 44 -10.03 -8.31 -7.87
CA LYS A 44 -9.98 -9.73 -8.26
C LYS A 44 -9.85 -10.67 -7.08
N ALA A 45 -9.13 -10.26 -6.04
CA ALA A 45 -8.93 -11.10 -4.87
C ALA A 45 -10.18 -11.12 -3.97
N LYS A 46 -11.04 -10.10 -4.04
CA LYS A 46 -12.27 -9.98 -3.21
C LYS A 46 -11.98 -10.11 -1.71
N ILE A 47 -10.84 -9.61 -1.28
CA ILE A 47 -10.39 -9.59 0.11
C ILE A 47 -10.32 -8.16 0.63
N PRO A 48 -10.35 -7.96 1.96
CA PRO A 48 -10.11 -6.65 2.56
C PRO A 48 -8.70 -6.13 2.23
N VAL A 49 -8.63 -4.85 1.86
CA VAL A 49 -7.37 -4.09 1.75
C VAL A 49 -7.22 -3.25 3.02
N VAL A 50 -6.10 -3.40 3.71
CA VAL A 50 -5.80 -2.62 4.92
C VAL A 50 -4.84 -1.48 4.55
N PRO A 51 -5.26 -0.20 4.65
CA PRO A 51 -4.36 0.93 4.47
C PRO A 51 -3.29 0.93 5.57
N VAL A 52 -2.02 1.14 5.20
CA VAL A 52 -0.90 1.19 6.15
C VAL A 52 -0.06 2.43 5.88
N PHE A 53 0.20 3.20 6.93
CA PHE A 53 1.13 4.32 6.90
C PHE A 53 2.36 4.01 7.76
N MET A 54 3.54 4.37 7.26
CA MET A 54 4.81 4.14 7.93
C MET A 54 5.62 5.44 7.95
N LYS A 55 6.02 5.89 9.14
CA LYS A 55 6.85 7.08 9.36
C LYS A 55 8.18 6.68 10.00
N GLY A 56 9.28 7.27 9.53
CA GLY A 56 10.61 7.05 10.09
C GLY A 56 11.45 5.99 9.36
N ALA A 57 10.85 5.20 8.46
CA ALA A 57 11.59 4.17 7.73
C ALA A 57 12.64 4.73 6.76
N ASP A 58 12.45 5.96 6.27
CA ASP A 58 13.37 6.64 5.35
C ASP A 58 14.73 6.95 5.98
N PHE A 59 14.80 6.99 7.32
CA PHE A 59 16.03 7.27 8.06
C PHE A 59 16.86 6.02 8.37
N ILE A 60 16.31 4.81 8.17
CA ILE A 60 17.00 3.54 8.45
C ILE A 60 18.06 3.25 7.39
N LEU A 61 17.70 3.42 6.12
CA LEU A 61 18.57 3.16 4.98
C LEU A 61 19.03 4.48 4.41
N GLY A 62 20.10 5.04 4.99
CA GLY A 62 20.74 6.24 4.48
C GLY A 62 20.97 6.14 2.97
N SER A 63 20.53 7.16 2.22
CA SER A 63 20.84 7.26 0.79
C SER A 63 22.37 7.24 0.63
N LYS A 64 22.87 6.27 -0.16
CA LYS A 64 24.29 6.08 -0.54
C LYS A 64 25.30 6.47 0.56
N SER A 65 25.71 5.49 1.36
CA SER A 65 26.93 5.56 2.20
C SER A 65 26.82 6.31 3.53
N LYS A 66 25.65 6.34 4.18
CA LYS A 66 25.52 6.76 5.60
C LYS A 66 25.32 5.54 6.51
N PRO A 67 25.87 5.54 7.74
CA PRO A 67 25.66 4.46 8.70
C PRO A 67 24.16 4.27 8.98
N ILE A 68 23.75 3.02 9.20
CA ILE A 68 22.39 2.66 9.61
C ILE A 68 22.10 3.43 10.90
N ASN A 69 21.08 4.30 10.86
CA ASN A 69 20.66 5.03 12.04
C ASN A 69 19.52 4.26 12.71
N PHE A 70 19.67 3.88 13.98
CA PHE A 70 18.58 3.30 14.73
C PHE A 70 17.53 4.38 15.01
N CYS A 71 16.44 4.37 14.25
CA CYS A 71 15.32 5.28 14.43
C CYS A 71 14.05 4.53 14.79
N LYS A 72 13.17 5.20 15.55
CA LYS A 72 11.83 4.69 15.83
C LYS A 72 10.99 4.73 14.55
N VAL A 73 10.45 3.59 14.16
CA VAL A 73 9.49 3.48 13.06
C VAL A 73 8.09 3.44 13.64
N HIS A 74 7.23 4.35 13.19
CA HIS A 74 5.82 4.37 13.54
C HIS A 74 5.02 3.76 12.40
N VAL A 75 4.25 2.70 12.69
CA VAL A 75 3.36 2.05 11.74
C VAL A 75 1.93 2.22 12.21
N ARG A 76 1.05 2.69 11.32
CA ARG A 76 -0.37 2.84 11.58
C ARG A 76 -1.18 2.03 10.58
N PHE A 77 -2.12 1.25 11.09
CA PHE A 77 -3.06 0.47 10.31
C PHE A 77 -4.41 1.19 10.31
N GLY A 78 -5.00 1.35 9.12
CA GLY A 78 -6.33 1.90 8.95
C GLY A 78 -7.41 0.83 8.95
N THR A 79 -8.66 1.28 8.84
CA THR A 79 -9.82 0.38 8.73
C THR A 79 -9.77 -0.43 7.43
N PRO A 80 -10.03 -1.75 7.47
CA PRO A 80 -10.11 -2.57 6.26
C PRO A 80 -11.17 -2.06 5.27
N ILE A 81 -10.80 -1.97 3.99
CA ILE A 81 -11.67 -1.52 2.90
C ILE A 81 -11.95 -2.69 1.96
N LEU A 82 -13.23 -2.95 1.69
CA LEU A 82 -13.67 -4.00 0.77
C LEU A 82 -13.99 -3.41 -0.61
N PHE A 83 -13.49 -4.06 -1.65
CA PHE A 83 -13.67 -3.66 -3.04
C PHE A 83 -14.39 -4.75 -3.84
N TYR A 84 -15.64 -5.03 -3.47
CA TYR A 84 -16.54 -5.91 -4.23
C TYR A 84 -17.94 -5.29 -4.41
N GLY A 85 -18.64 -5.59 -5.51
CA GLY A 85 -20.00 -5.09 -5.80
C GLY A 85 -20.21 -4.57 -7.23
N LYS A 86 -21.48 -4.37 -7.63
CA LYS A 86 -21.84 -3.73 -8.91
C LYS A 86 -21.39 -2.26 -8.87
N GLY A 87 -20.57 -1.83 -9.82
CA GLY A 87 -20.11 -0.43 -9.94
C GLY A 87 -18.59 -0.23 -9.88
N LEU A 88 -17.81 -1.25 -9.50
CA LEU A 88 -16.34 -1.18 -9.42
C LEU A 88 -15.67 -1.32 -10.80
N LYS A 89 -16.03 -0.47 -11.75
CA LYS A 89 -15.41 -0.44 -13.09
C LYS A 89 -14.21 0.51 -13.16
N ASN A 90 -14.09 1.44 -12.21
CA ASN A 90 -13.07 2.47 -12.24
C ASN A 90 -11.89 2.13 -11.32
N TYR A 91 -10.83 1.54 -11.89
CA TYR A 91 -9.60 1.23 -11.15
C TYR A 91 -8.90 2.48 -10.60
N SER A 92 -9.05 3.65 -11.24
CA SER A 92 -8.48 4.90 -10.75
C SER A 92 -9.16 5.36 -9.47
N GLU A 93 -10.50 5.27 -9.37
CA GLU A 93 -11.24 5.60 -8.14
C GLU A 93 -10.86 4.70 -6.97
N ILE A 94 -10.73 3.39 -7.22
CA ILE A 94 -10.30 2.42 -6.21
C ILE A 94 -8.91 2.75 -5.68
N THR A 95 -7.99 3.03 -6.62
CA THR A 95 -6.62 3.41 -6.28
C THR A 95 -6.63 4.70 -5.45
N ASN A 96 -7.36 5.73 -5.89
CA ASN A 96 -7.49 6.99 -5.17
C ASN A 96 -8.09 6.81 -3.77
N LYS A 97 -9.11 5.96 -3.60
CA LYS A 97 -9.71 5.67 -2.30
C LYS A 97 -8.71 5.03 -1.34
N ILE A 98 -7.88 4.11 -1.82
CA ILE A 98 -6.81 3.50 -1.01
C ILE A 98 -5.77 4.56 -0.63
N MET A 99 -5.34 5.37 -1.59
CA MET A 99 -4.34 6.43 -1.34
C MET A 99 -4.83 7.48 -0.36
N LEU A 100 -6.10 7.91 -0.47
CA LEU A 100 -6.72 8.85 0.47
C LEU A 100 -6.81 8.25 1.87
N ALA A 101 -7.14 6.96 1.99
CA ALA A 101 -7.15 6.29 3.29
C ALA A 101 -5.75 6.23 3.93
N ILE A 102 -4.70 6.00 3.13
CA ILE A 102 -3.30 6.04 3.62
C ILE A 102 -2.92 7.47 4.03
N LYS A 103 -3.24 8.48 3.21
CA LYS A 103 -3.00 9.91 3.54
C LYS A 103 -3.67 10.32 4.85
N GLY A 104 -4.93 9.93 5.06
CA GLY A 104 -5.64 10.21 6.31
C GLY A 104 -4.98 9.61 7.56
N LEU A 105 -4.18 8.53 7.43
CA LEU A 105 -3.41 8.00 8.55
C LEU A 105 -2.17 8.86 8.87
N ALA A 106 -1.64 9.58 7.87
CA ALA A 106 -0.51 10.48 8.05
C ALA A 106 -0.92 11.76 8.80
N ASP A 107 -2.03 12.40 8.39
CA ASP A 107 -2.49 13.69 8.94
C ASP A 107 -2.88 13.66 10.42
N ASN A 108 -3.21 12.48 10.95
CA ASN A 108 -3.54 12.29 12.36
C ASN A 108 -2.29 12.08 13.26
N SER A 109 -1.07 12.43 12.80
CA SER A 109 0.22 12.08 13.41
C SER A 109 1.11 13.27 13.75
#